data_AF-A0A952H9H8-F1
#
_entry.id   AF-A0A952H9H8-F1
#
_cell.length_a   1.000
_cell.length_b   1.000
_cell.length_c   1.000
_cell.angle_alpha   90.00
_cell.angle_beta   90.00
_cell.angle_gamma   90.00
#
_symmetry.space_group_name_H-M   'P 1'
#
loop_
_entity.id
_entity.type
_entity.pdbx_description
1 polymer ?
#
loop_
_entity_poly.entity_id
_entity_poly.type
_entity_poly.pdbx_seq_one_letter_code
_entity_poly.pdbx_strand_id
1 'polypeptide(L)'
;MIEELEDETGAVIKYKRHANGRGLVSPTARVAESAYIEPTAYVEADARVGMEAYIGAGSWIDKRATVGDRTFVGANVHVGAGCVVGSGVKIGSGVKLGENAMVGNGARVERDTQVPAGAVIELRGAAAARAALTTPLRPPRPQQRDTRAPQTSRRAA
;
A
#
# COMPACT_ATOMS: atom_id res chain seq x y z
N MET A 1 14.39 13.16 0.12
CA MET A 1 13.67 13.74 -1.02
C MET A 1 12.19 13.45 -0.82
N ILE A 2 11.36 14.49 -0.74
CA ILE A 2 9.90 14.39 -0.61
C ILE A 2 9.34 14.58 -2.02
N GLU A 3 8.49 13.67 -2.47
CA GLU A 3 7.79 13.76 -3.75
C GLU A 3 6.39 14.31 -3.49
N GLU A 4 6.02 15.39 -4.18
CA GLU A 4 4.70 15.99 -4.08
C GLU A 4 3.82 15.41 -5.19
N LEU A 5 2.75 14.74 -4.79
CA LEU A 5 1.89 13.98 -5.69
C LEU A 5 0.46 14.52 -5.59
N GLU A 6 -0.12 14.94 -6.71
CA GLU A 6 -1.50 15.42 -6.76
C GLU A 6 -2.45 14.20 -6.89
N ASP A 7 -3.42 14.08 -5.98
CA ASP A 7 -4.47 13.06 -6.07
C ASP A 7 -5.56 13.48 -7.08
N GLU A 8 -6.52 12.58 -7.34
CA GLU A 8 -7.61 12.83 -8.30
C GLU A 8 -8.55 13.98 -7.88
N THR A 9 -8.44 14.47 -6.63
CA THR A 9 -9.21 15.59 -6.09
C THR A 9 -8.46 16.93 -6.18
N GLY A 10 -7.22 16.92 -6.67
CA GLY A 10 -6.35 18.10 -6.72
C GLY A 10 -5.60 18.37 -5.41
N ALA A 11 -5.68 17.46 -4.42
CA ALA A 11 -4.95 17.60 -3.17
C ALA A 11 -3.50 17.14 -3.37
N VAL A 12 -2.56 17.99 -2.98
CA VAL A 12 -1.13 17.65 -3.00
C VAL A 12 -0.80 16.79 -1.78
N ILE A 13 -0.69 15.49 -2.01
CA ILE A 13 -0.22 14.52 -1.02
C ILE A 13 1.29 14.37 -1.18
N LYS A 14 2.03 14.73 -0.14
CA LYS A 14 3.48 14.53 -0.11
C LYS A 14 3.75 13.08 0.23
N TYR A 15 4.66 12.42 -0.47
CA TYR A 15 5.16 11.08 -0.16
C TYR A 15 6.68 11.13 0.07
N LYS A 16 7.15 10.30 0.99
CA LYS A 16 8.58 10.09 1.24
C LYS A 16 8.95 8.70 0.77
N ARG A 17 10.14 8.57 0.17
CA ARG A 17 10.71 7.25 -0.10
C ARG A 17 11.19 6.59 1.18
N HIS A 18 10.73 5.37 1.43
CA HIS A 18 11.21 4.56 2.54
C HIS A 18 12.70 4.25 2.40
N ALA A 19 13.44 4.12 3.51
CA ALA A 19 14.87 3.84 3.50
C ALA A 19 15.17 2.50 2.80
N ASN A 20 14.36 1.49 3.09
CA ASN A 20 14.44 0.16 2.47
C ASN A 20 13.45 0.04 1.31
N GLY A 21 13.97 -0.30 0.13
CA GLY A 21 13.20 -0.56 -1.08
C GLY A 21 12.66 0.69 -1.82
N ARG A 22 12.73 1.88 -1.23
CA ARG A 22 12.35 3.17 -1.85
C ARG A 22 10.87 3.29 -2.27
N GLY A 23 9.98 2.48 -1.70
CA GLY A 23 8.53 2.62 -1.83
C GLY A 23 8.02 3.96 -1.29
N LEU A 24 6.82 4.37 -1.73
CA LEU A 24 6.22 5.66 -1.42
C LEU A 24 5.37 5.57 -0.16
N VAL A 25 5.72 6.37 0.84
CA VAL A 25 5.09 6.35 2.16
C VAL A 25 4.56 7.74 2.50
N SER A 26 3.29 7.82 2.88
CA SER A 26 2.69 9.05 3.37
C SER A 26 3.37 9.53 4.67
N PRO A 27 3.59 10.84 4.88
CA PRO A 27 4.20 11.39 6.09
C PRO A 27 3.47 11.04 7.39
N THR A 28 2.16 10.77 7.33
CA THR A 28 1.37 10.37 8.50
C THR A 28 1.34 8.85 8.70
N ALA A 29 1.78 8.07 7.72
CA ALA A 29 1.93 6.63 7.86
C ALA A 29 3.04 6.28 8.86
N ARG A 30 2.82 5.22 9.63
CA ARG A 30 3.79 4.69 10.60
C ARG A 30 4.37 3.40 10.05
N VAL A 31 5.54 3.49 9.44
CA VAL A 31 6.27 2.33 8.92
C VAL A 31 7.52 2.11 9.76
N ALA A 32 7.72 0.89 10.23
CA ALA A 32 8.95 0.50 10.92
C ALA A 32 10.16 0.64 10.00
N GLU A 33 11.28 1.12 10.55
CA GLU A 33 12.52 1.30 9.80
C GLU A 33 13.08 -0.01 9.23
N SER A 34 12.80 -1.14 9.88
CA SER A 34 13.20 -2.48 9.41
C SER A 34 12.25 -3.06 8.36
N ALA A 35 11.11 -2.44 8.08
CA ALA A 35 10.22 -2.89 7.01
C ALA A 35 10.88 -2.68 5.64
N TYR A 36 10.57 -3.55 4.68
CA TYR A 36 11.04 -3.44 3.31
C TYR A 36 9.87 -3.13 2.39
N ILE A 37 9.89 -1.96 1.74
CA ILE A 37 8.81 -1.50 0.88
C ILE A 37 9.36 -1.32 -0.52
N GLU A 38 8.98 -2.21 -1.44
CA GLU A 38 9.51 -2.20 -2.80
C GLU A 38 9.18 -0.91 -3.57
N PRO A 39 9.96 -0.58 -4.61
CA PRO A 39 9.65 0.52 -5.51
C PRO A 39 8.22 0.34 -6.05
N THR A 40 7.49 1.43 -6.22
CA THR A 40 6.10 1.46 -6.70
C THR A 40 5.04 0.91 -5.75
N ALA A 41 5.41 0.41 -4.57
CA ALA A 41 4.44 0.17 -3.51
C ALA A 41 4.05 1.49 -2.82
N TYR A 42 2.78 1.60 -2.42
CA TYR A 42 2.19 2.77 -1.80
C TYR A 42 1.70 2.45 -0.39
N VAL A 43 2.04 3.31 0.56
CA VAL A 43 1.52 3.28 1.93
C VAL A 43 0.84 4.61 2.21
N GLU A 44 -0.48 4.55 2.37
CA GLU A 44 -1.36 5.70 2.55
C GLU A 44 -1.34 6.27 3.97
N ALA A 45 -1.98 7.44 4.12
CA ALA A 45 -2.10 8.15 5.38
C ALA A 45 -2.63 7.25 6.53
N ASP A 46 -2.01 7.39 7.70
CA ASP A 46 -2.36 6.68 8.93
C ASP A 46 -2.26 5.16 8.89
N ALA A 47 -1.77 4.58 7.79
CA ALA A 47 -1.46 3.16 7.71
C ALA A 47 -0.28 2.80 8.63
N ARG A 48 -0.26 1.56 9.10
CA ARG A 48 0.76 1.02 10.00
C ARG A 48 1.41 -0.19 9.36
N VAL A 49 2.73 -0.20 9.28
CA VAL A 49 3.52 -1.33 8.79
C VAL A 49 4.54 -1.73 9.85
N GLY A 50 4.42 -2.98 10.31
CA GLY A 50 5.23 -3.56 11.37
C GLY A 50 6.69 -3.84 10.99
N MET A 51 7.47 -4.24 11.97
CA MET A 51 8.88 -4.56 11.84
C MET A 51 9.08 -5.77 10.92
N GLU A 52 10.13 -5.72 10.08
CA GLU A 52 10.49 -6.81 9.15
C GLU A 52 9.35 -7.23 8.20
N ALA A 53 8.32 -6.40 8.05
CA ALA A 53 7.28 -6.62 7.06
C ALA A 53 7.86 -6.36 5.67
N TYR A 54 7.50 -7.21 4.70
CA TYR A 54 7.88 -7.05 3.31
C TYR A 54 6.64 -6.69 2.50
N ILE A 55 6.70 -5.57 1.77
CA ILE A 55 5.65 -5.10 0.88
C ILE A 55 6.17 -5.13 -0.56
N GLY A 56 5.63 -6.04 -1.37
CA GLY A 56 6.00 -6.20 -2.78
C GLY A 56 5.57 -5.04 -3.68
N ALA A 57 6.22 -4.93 -4.84
CA ALA A 57 6.00 -3.88 -5.81
C ALA A 57 4.55 -3.81 -6.32
N GLY A 58 4.08 -2.60 -6.60
CA GLY A 58 2.72 -2.33 -7.04
C GLY A 58 1.64 -2.58 -5.99
N SER A 59 2.01 -2.98 -4.77
CA SER A 59 1.07 -3.16 -3.67
C SER A 59 0.65 -1.83 -3.07
N TRP A 60 -0.59 -1.78 -2.62
CA TRP A 60 -1.21 -0.59 -2.06
C TRP A 60 -1.77 -0.90 -0.68
N ILE A 61 -1.21 -0.26 0.33
CA ILE A 61 -1.68 -0.27 1.71
C ILE A 61 -2.49 0.99 1.93
N ASP A 62 -3.80 0.85 2.05
CA ASP A 62 -4.76 1.95 2.11
C ASP A 62 -4.83 2.59 3.52
N LYS A 63 -5.57 3.69 3.62
CA LYS A 63 -5.64 4.54 4.81
C LYS A 63 -6.07 3.74 6.03
N ARG A 64 -5.35 3.95 7.14
CA ARG A 64 -5.60 3.27 8.43
C ARG A 64 -5.47 1.74 8.39
N ALA A 65 -5.00 1.14 7.29
CA ALA A 65 -4.71 -0.28 7.26
C ALA A 65 -3.53 -0.60 8.19
N THR A 66 -3.55 -1.78 8.80
CA THR A 66 -2.48 -2.27 9.68
C THR A 66 -1.90 -3.55 9.12
N VAL A 67 -0.58 -3.58 8.94
CA VAL A 67 0.20 -4.76 8.56
C VAL A 67 1.12 -5.11 9.71
N GLY A 68 0.93 -6.29 10.30
CA GLY A 68 1.69 -6.74 11.45
C GLY A 68 3.14 -7.12 11.12
N ASP A 69 3.94 -7.29 12.17
CA ASP A 69 5.37 -7.64 12.06
C ASP A 69 5.62 -8.94 11.31
N ARG A 70 6.74 -9.03 10.59
CA ARG A 70 7.21 -10.22 9.84
C ARG A 70 6.18 -10.74 8.83
N THR A 71 5.29 -9.87 8.38
CA THR A 71 4.29 -10.19 7.36
C THR A 71 4.88 -10.07 5.99
N PHE A 72 4.61 -11.06 5.13
CA PHE A 72 4.98 -11.03 3.73
C PHE A 72 3.77 -10.67 2.89
N VAL A 73 3.84 -9.53 2.20
CA VAL A 73 2.86 -9.08 1.22
C VAL A 73 3.48 -9.20 -0.17
N GLY A 74 2.88 -10.03 -1.03
CA GLY A 74 3.30 -10.20 -2.42
C GLY A 74 3.15 -8.93 -3.27
N ALA A 75 3.41 -9.07 -4.57
CA ALA A 75 3.28 -7.97 -5.53
C ALA A 75 1.82 -7.72 -5.94
N ASN A 76 1.49 -6.48 -6.27
CA ASN A 76 0.15 -6.06 -6.70
C ASN A 76 -0.97 -6.46 -5.73
N VAL A 77 -0.69 -6.41 -4.43
CA VAL A 77 -1.68 -6.67 -3.38
C VAL A 77 -2.37 -5.37 -3.00
N HIS A 78 -3.69 -5.39 -2.86
CA HIS A 78 -4.43 -4.28 -2.29
C HIS A 78 -4.89 -4.62 -0.87
N VAL A 79 -4.50 -3.81 0.11
CA VAL A 79 -4.97 -3.90 1.49
C VAL A 79 -5.90 -2.72 1.73
N GLY A 80 -7.21 -2.97 1.72
CA GLY A 80 -8.22 -1.92 1.80
C GLY A 80 -8.22 -1.15 3.13
N ALA A 81 -8.90 0.01 3.12
CA ALA A 81 -8.93 0.91 4.26
C ALA A 81 -9.38 0.23 5.56
N GLY A 82 -8.66 0.50 6.66
CA GLY A 82 -8.95 -0.08 7.96
C GLY A 82 -8.75 -1.60 8.08
N CYS A 83 -8.26 -2.28 7.03
CA CYS A 83 -7.94 -3.71 7.10
C CYS A 83 -6.84 -3.99 8.13
N VAL A 84 -7.00 -5.07 8.89
CA VAL A 84 -6.03 -5.50 9.90
C VAL A 84 -5.42 -6.82 9.48
N VAL A 85 -4.15 -6.79 9.11
CA VAL A 85 -3.33 -7.97 8.84
C VAL A 85 -2.45 -8.23 10.04
N GLY A 86 -2.61 -9.40 10.66
CA GLY A 86 -1.82 -9.85 11.79
C GLY A 86 -0.35 -10.08 11.48
N SER A 87 0.43 -10.42 12.50
CA SER A 87 1.86 -10.71 12.37
C SER A 87 2.14 -12.08 11.76
N GLY A 88 3.23 -12.20 11.00
CA GLY A 88 3.68 -13.46 10.41
C GLY A 88 2.76 -13.99 9.29
N VAL A 89 1.89 -13.15 8.75
CA VAL A 89 0.96 -13.53 7.67
C VAL A 89 1.71 -13.63 6.34
N LYS A 90 1.29 -14.55 5.47
CA LYS A 90 1.79 -14.67 4.10
C LYS A 90 0.67 -14.40 3.11
N ILE A 91 0.74 -13.28 2.41
CA ILE A 91 -0.21 -12.87 1.38
C ILE A 91 0.40 -13.08 0.00
N GLY A 92 -0.25 -13.87 -0.84
CA GLY A 92 0.14 -14.07 -2.23
C GLY A 92 -0.03 -12.82 -3.08
N SER A 93 0.73 -12.72 -4.17
CA SER A 93 0.57 -11.68 -5.18
C SER A 93 -0.85 -11.64 -5.76
N GLY A 94 -1.31 -10.45 -6.15
CA GLY A 94 -2.63 -10.24 -6.76
C GLY A 94 -3.81 -10.31 -5.79
N VAL A 95 -3.56 -10.51 -4.50
CA VAL A 95 -4.62 -10.55 -3.48
C VAL A 95 -5.26 -9.18 -3.29
N LYS A 96 -6.58 -9.18 -3.04
CA LYS A 96 -7.32 -7.99 -2.65
C LYS A 96 -8.01 -8.23 -1.32
N LEU A 97 -7.63 -7.47 -0.31
CA LEU A 97 -8.31 -7.42 0.98
C LEU A 97 -9.29 -6.25 0.97
N GLY A 98 -10.56 -6.55 1.23
CA GLY A 98 -11.60 -5.54 1.36
C GLY A 98 -11.39 -4.67 2.60
N GLU A 99 -12.12 -3.56 2.62
CA GLU A 99 -12.13 -2.62 3.74
C GLU A 99 -12.52 -3.34 5.04
N ASN A 100 -11.85 -2.99 6.14
CA ASN A 100 -12.07 -3.57 7.47
C ASN A 100 -11.98 -5.10 7.54
N ALA A 101 -11.41 -5.77 6.52
CA ALA A 101 -11.13 -7.20 6.61
C ALA A 101 -10.07 -7.47 7.69
N MET A 102 -10.13 -8.63 8.33
CA MET A 102 -9.21 -9.04 9.39
C MET A 102 -8.52 -10.34 8.99
N VAL A 103 -7.20 -10.36 8.99
CA VAL A 103 -6.39 -11.55 8.74
C VAL A 103 -5.62 -11.89 10.01
N GLY A 104 -5.91 -13.05 10.58
CA GLY A 104 -5.32 -13.49 11.84
C GLY A 104 -3.82 -13.75 11.71
N ASN A 105 -3.11 -13.62 12.85
CA ASN A 105 -1.68 -13.87 12.92
C ASN A 105 -1.31 -15.25 12.34
N GLY A 106 -0.26 -15.31 11.53
CA GLY A 106 0.24 -16.55 10.92
C GLY A 106 -0.60 -17.11 9.76
N ALA A 107 -1.70 -16.44 9.39
CA ALA A 107 -2.56 -16.91 8.32
C ALA A 107 -1.85 -16.87 6.96
N ARG A 108 -2.42 -17.60 5.99
CA ARG A 108 -1.95 -17.63 4.62
C ARG A 108 -3.09 -17.33 3.68
N VAL A 109 -2.91 -16.32 2.83
CA VAL A 109 -3.84 -15.94 1.78
C VAL A 109 -3.20 -16.30 0.45
N GLU A 110 -3.85 -17.16 -0.31
CA GLU A 110 -3.32 -17.64 -1.59
C GLU A 110 -3.36 -16.54 -2.66
N ARG A 111 -2.53 -16.67 -3.69
CA ARG A 111 -2.46 -15.70 -4.80
C ARG A 111 -3.83 -15.51 -5.46
N ASP A 112 -4.05 -14.30 -5.98
CA ASP A 112 -5.27 -13.92 -6.70
C ASP A 112 -6.58 -14.12 -5.91
N THR A 113 -6.50 -14.25 -4.58
CA THR A 113 -7.65 -14.37 -3.69
C THR A 113 -8.28 -13.00 -3.44
N GLN A 114 -9.60 -12.95 -3.36
CA GLN A 114 -10.33 -11.74 -3.00
C GLN A 114 -11.05 -11.95 -1.67
N VAL A 115 -10.67 -11.17 -0.68
CA VAL A 115 -11.26 -11.20 0.66
C VAL A 115 -12.29 -10.08 0.73
N PRO A 116 -13.57 -10.39 0.98
CA PRO A 116 -14.61 -9.37 1.08
C PRO A 116 -14.34 -8.37 2.20
N ALA A 117 -14.95 -7.18 2.10
CA ALA A 117 -14.93 -6.21 3.19
C ALA A 117 -15.55 -6.80 4.47
N GLY A 118 -14.92 -6.53 5.62
CA GLY A 118 -15.34 -7.04 6.92
C GLY A 118 -15.14 -8.54 7.14
N ALA A 119 -14.59 -9.28 6.17
CA ALA A 119 -14.35 -10.72 6.34
C ALA A 119 -13.20 -10.98 7.33
N VAL A 120 -13.31 -12.06 8.09
CA VAL A 120 -12.29 -12.50 9.05
C VAL A 120 -11.67 -13.82 8.57
N ILE A 121 -10.35 -13.85 8.44
CA ILE A 121 -9.56 -15.03 8.08
C ILE A 121 -8.80 -15.48 9.32
N GLU A 122 -9.21 -16.59 9.93
CA GLU A 122 -8.53 -17.16 11.09
C GLU A 122 -7.55 -18.27 10.71
N LEU A 123 -6.65 -18.59 11.65
CA LEU A 123 -5.64 -19.64 11.49
C LEU A 123 -6.27 -21.04 11.65
N ARG A 124 -7.17 -21.40 10.73
CA ARG A 124 -7.71 -22.75 10.46
C ARG A 124 -8.72 -22.68 9.31
N GLY A 125 -8.22 -22.38 8.12
CA GLY A 125 -9.03 -22.44 6.91
C GLY A 125 -8.37 -21.64 5.83
N ALA A 126 -7.92 -22.31 4.76
CA ALA A 126 -7.70 -21.63 3.50
C ALA A 126 -8.99 -20.88 3.18
N ALA A 127 -8.98 -19.55 3.29
CA ALA A 127 -10.11 -18.75 2.87
C ALA A 127 -10.18 -18.85 1.35
N ALA A 128 -10.93 -19.84 0.87
CA ALA A 128 -11.43 -19.93 -0.49
C ALA A 128 -12.50 -18.85 -0.67
N ALA A 129 -12.12 -17.59 -0.52
CA ALA A 129 -12.99 -16.46 -0.78
C ALA A 129 -13.00 -16.23 -2.29
N ARG A 130 -13.92 -16.92 -2.97
CA ARG A 130 -14.41 -16.53 -4.30
C ARG A 130 -15.71 -15.79 -4.09
N ALA A 131 -15.69 -14.47 -4.26
CA ALA A 131 -16.88 -13.67 -4.55
C ALA A 131 -16.47 -12.48 -5.42
N ALA A 132 -17.30 -12.23 -6.43
CA ALA A 132 -17.00 -11.47 -7.62
C ALA A 132 -17.16 -9.95 -7.48
N LEU A 133 -16.72 -9.29 -8.57
CA LEU A 133 -17.00 -7.94 -9.05
C LEU A 133 -16.12 -6.78 -8.52
N THR A 134 -15.36 -6.30 -9.51
CA THR A 134 -15.26 -4.92 -9.97
C THR A 134 -14.15 -4.01 -9.42
N THR A 135 -13.62 -3.28 -10.40
CA THR A 135 -12.69 -2.15 -10.40
C THR A 135 -11.21 -2.49 -10.19
N PRO A 136 -10.34 -2.30 -11.20
CA PRO A 136 -8.93 -2.16 -10.93
C PRO A 136 -8.75 -0.88 -10.13
N LEU A 137 -8.58 -1.00 -8.81
CA LEU A 137 -8.04 0.07 -7.98
C LEU A 137 -6.59 0.25 -8.42
N ARG A 138 -6.45 1.04 -9.48
CA ARG A 138 -5.18 1.57 -9.93
C ARG A 138 -4.69 2.45 -8.76
N PRO A 139 -3.49 2.22 -8.22
CA PRO A 139 -2.92 3.19 -7.30
C PRO A 139 -2.94 4.55 -8.01
N PRO A 140 -3.42 5.62 -7.36
CA PRO A 140 -3.46 6.94 -7.98
C PRO A 140 -2.09 7.20 -8.59
N ARG A 141 -2.02 7.29 -9.93
CA ARG A 141 -0.73 7.52 -10.59
C ARG A 141 -0.30 8.91 -10.18
N PRO A 142 0.80 9.05 -9.45
CA PRO A 142 1.27 10.35 -9.11
C PRO A 142 1.73 11.03 -10.40
N GLN A 143 1.01 12.06 -10.84
CA GLN A 143 1.50 12.90 -11.93
C GLN A 143 2.61 13.75 -11.34
N GLN A 144 3.88 13.34 -11.52
CA GLN A 144 4.99 14.25 -11.29
C GLN A 144 4.80 15.42 -12.26
N ARG A 145 4.39 16.58 -11.75
CA ARG A 145 4.52 17.82 -12.51
C ARG A 145 6.00 18.02 -12.75
N ASP A 146 6.41 17.90 -14.00
CA ASP A 146 7.68 18.43 -14.48
C ASP A 146 7.66 19.94 -14.18
N THR A 147 8.17 20.34 -13.02
CA THR A 147 8.44 21.76 -12.74
C THR A 147 9.69 22.15 -13.53
N ARG A 148 9.58 22.20 -14.87
CA ARG A 148 10.49 22.99 -15.67
C ARG A 148 10.21 24.44 -15.33
N ALA A 149 11.17 25.04 -14.63
CA ALA A 149 11.16 26.44 -14.26
C ALA A 149 10.79 27.34 -15.45
N PRO A 150 9.99 28.41 -15.27
CA PRO A 150 9.81 29.39 -16.31
C PRO A 150 11.16 30.05 -16.59
N GLN A 151 11.71 29.81 -17.77
CA GLN A 151 12.88 30.55 -18.24
C GLN A 151 12.47 32.02 -18.36
N THR A 152 12.82 32.82 -17.36
CA THR A 152 12.75 34.27 -17.44
C THR A 152 13.80 34.73 -18.45
N SER A 153 13.44 34.82 -19.72
CA SER A 153 14.23 35.58 -20.69
C SER A 153 14.06 37.07 -20.40
N ARG A 154 14.92 37.59 -19.52
CA ARG A 154 15.19 39.02 -19.43
C ARG A 154 15.83 39.49 -20.75
N ARG A 155 15.14 40.41 -21.42
CA ARG A 155 15.57 41.53 -22.29
C ARG A 155 17.00 41.51 -22.88
N ALA A 156 17.10 41.86 -24.16
CA ALA A 156 17.77 43.09 -24.61
C ALA A 156 17.22 43.52 -25.97
N ALA A 157 16.91 44.81 -26.07
CA ALA A 157 16.63 45.56 -27.30
C ALA A 157 17.92 46.23 -27.77
#